data_AF-A0AAU9XK96-F1
#
_entry.id   AF-A0AAU9XK96-F1
#
_cell.length_a   1.000
_cell.length_b   1.000
_cell.length_c   1.000
_cell.angle_alpha   90.00
_cell.angle_beta   90.00
_cell.angle_gamma   90.00
#
_symmetry.space_group_name_H-M   'P 1'
#
loop_
_entity.id
_entity.type
_entity.pdbx_description
1 polymer ?
#
loop_
_entity_poly.entity_id
_entity_poly.type
_entity_poly.pdbx_seq_one_letter_code
_entity_poly.pdbx_strand_id
1 'polypeptide(L)'
;MADVIRQLKIVMPGLKIIYYRQDNAGWYHCGTTLVCAAALGHEEGVKIRRLDFLIHKGACDRKAATIKSHMRIYLNAGNDIETPEQIRDAMLSFGGVPGVNVALCETVQYKEEGLLVWRAYSIGDGKLIPTDKLHCPSPSDLPTLTKVTRS
;
A
#
# COMPACT_ATOMS: atom_id res chain seq x y z
N MET A 1 -2.01 -0.10 8.65
CA MET A 1 -1.29 0.15 9.92
C MET A 1 -1.65 -0.85 11.01
N ALA A 2 -2.93 -1.19 11.20
CA ALA A 2 -3.34 -2.28 12.12
C ALA A 2 -2.56 -3.56 11.83
N ASP A 3 -2.53 -3.94 10.56
CA ASP A 3 -1.78 -5.09 10.05
C ASP A 3 -0.28 -5.03 10.44
N VAL A 4 0.37 -3.87 10.29
CA VAL A 4 1.78 -3.70 10.67
C VAL A 4 2.00 -3.88 12.19
N ILE A 5 1.17 -3.27 13.05
CA ILE A 5 1.31 -3.40 14.50
C ILE A 5 1.12 -4.86 14.93
N ARG A 6 0.10 -5.54 14.38
CA ARG A 6 -0.18 -6.95 14.65
C ARG A 6 0.94 -7.86 14.21
N GLN A 7 1.44 -7.69 12.99
CA GLN A 7 2.57 -8.47 12.49
C GLN A 7 3.83 -8.25 13.34
N LEU A 8 4.13 -7.00 13.72
CA LEU A 8 5.25 -6.70 14.61
C LEU A 8 5.08 -7.35 15.98
N LYS A 9 3.86 -7.41 16.52
CA LYS A 9 3.58 -8.10 17.79
C LYS A 9 3.72 -9.61 17.70
N ILE A 10 3.39 -10.23 16.57
CA ILE A 10 3.63 -11.66 16.36
C ILE A 10 5.13 -11.96 16.45
N VAL A 11 5.96 -11.12 15.83
CA VAL A 11 7.42 -11.28 15.84
C VAL A 11 8.04 -10.80 17.16
N MET A 12 7.44 -9.82 17.83
CA MET A 12 7.90 -9.21 19.06
C MET A 12 6.74 -8.98 20.05
N PRO A 13 6.34 -10.02 20.82
CA PRO A 13 5.17 -9.93 21.71
C PRO A 13 5.27 -8.85 22.79
N GLY A 14 6.49 -8.52 23.21
CA GLY A 14 6.77 -7.47 24.19
C GLY A 14 6.79 -6.04 23.64
N LEU A 15 6.39 -5.82 22.38
CA LEU A 15 6.40 -4.50 21.74
C LEU A 15 5.46 -3.53 22.49
N LYS A 16 6.02 -2.45 23.02
CA LYS A 16 5.27 -1.41 23.77
C LYS A 16 5.28 -0.05 23.08
N ILE A 17 6.28 0.22 22.24
CA ILE A 17 6.49 1.54 21.66
C ILE A 17 6.87 1.39 20.19
N ILE A 18 6.24 2.18 19.32
CA ILE A 18 6.56 2.26 17.90
C ILE A 18 6.93 3.69 17.52
N TYR A 19 7.90 3.80 16.61
CA TYR A 19 8.28 5.01 15.90
C TYR A 19 8.03 4.77 14.41
N TYR A 20 7.16 5.57 13.81
CA TYR A 20 6.88 5.49 12.39
C TYR A 20 7.66 6.56 11.62
N ARG A 21 8.08 6.19 10.41
CA ARG A 21 8.62 7.12 9.43
C ARG A 21 7.91 6.88 8.11
N GLN A 22 7.31 7.93 7.54
CA GLN A 22 6.65 7.89 6.25
C GLN A 22 7.38 8.76 5.23
N ASP A 23 7.13 8.46 3.96
CA ASP A 23 7.60 9.26 2.86
C ASP A 23 6.80 10.58 2.75
N ASN A 24 7.16 11.39 1.75
CA ASN A 24 6.52 12.68 1.54
C ASN A 24 5.04 12.54 1.13
N ALA A 25 4.65 11.46 0.46
CA ALA A 25 3.24 11.22 0.12
C ALA A 25 2.38 11.06 1.38
N GLY A 26 2.93 10.41 2.41
CA GLY A 26 2.32 10.34 3.73
C GLY A 26 2.00 11.72 4.32
N TRP A 27 2.85 12.73 4.11
CA TRP A 27 2.67 14.06 4.71
C TRP A 27 1.37 14.76 4.25
N TYR A 28 1.04 14.69 2.96
CA TYR A 28 -0.14 15.38 2.39
C TYR A 28 -1.49 14.78 2.82
N HIS A 29 -1.51 13.50 3.22
CA HIS A 29 -2.74 12.77 3.51
C HIS A 29 -2.69 11.99 4.84
N CYS A 30 -1.93 12.48 5.83
CA CYS A 30 -1.68 11.77 7.09
C CYS A 30 -2.75 11.91 8.17
N GLY A 31 -3.74 12.80 8.06
CA GLY A 31 -4.67 13.09 9.17
C GLY A 31 -5.38 11.83 9.68
N THR A 32 -6.04 11.10 8.78
CA THR A 32 -6.69 9.82 9.10
C THR A 32 -5.68 8.77 9.56
N THR A 33 -4.53 8.70 8.89
CA THR A 33 -3.42 7.80 9.23
C THR A 33 -3.00 7.98 10.69
N LEU A 34 -2.73 9.21 11.14
CA LEU A 34 -2.34 9.54 12.51
C LEU A 34 -3.38 9.11 13.55
N VAL A 35 -4.65 9.50 13.34
CA VAL A 35 -5.74 9.20 14.27
C VAL A 35 -5.95 7.69 14.38
N CYS A 36 -6.02 6.99 13.26
CA CYS A 36 -6.18 5.55 13.25
C CYS A 36 -4.98 4.83 13.85
N ALA A 37 -3.76 5.31 13.61
CA ALA A 37 -2.57 4.73 14.22
C ALA A 37 -2.67 4.77 15.75
N ALA A 38 -3.06 5.92 16.31
CA ALA A 38 -3.22 6.07 17.75
C ALA A 38 -4.30 5.15 18.33
N ALA A 39 -5.46 5.06 17.68
CA ALA A 39 -6.55 4.18 18.10
C ALA A 39 -6.15 2.70 18.07
N LEU A 40 -5.60 2.24 16.94
CA LEU A 40 -5.13 0.86 16.76
C LEU A 40 -3.97 0.53 17.68
N GLY A 41 -3.06 1.47 17.90
CA GLY A 41 -1.98 1.31 18.87
C GLY A 41 -2.54 1.09 20.28
N HIS A 42 -3.54 1.86 20.69
CA HIS A 42 -4.19 1.69 21.99
C HIS A 42 -4.86 0.32 22.13
N GLU A 43 -5.64 -0.13 21.13
CA GLU A 43 -6.26 -1.45 21.10
C GLU A 43 -5.23 -2.58 21.25
N GLU A 44 -4.10 -2.43 20.57
CA GLU A 44 -3.00 -3.39 20.64
C GLU A 44 -2.06 -3.12 21.84
N GLY A 45 -2.36 -2.20 22.76
CA GLY A 45 -1.47 -1.89 23.89
C GLY A 45 -0.07 -1.38 23.50
N VAL A 46 0.07 -0.79 22.32
CA VAL A 46 1.29 -0.21 21.76
C VAL A 46 1.19 1.31 21.65
N LYS A 47 2.10 2.03 22.28
CA LYS A 47 2.17 3.48 22.18
C LYS A 47 2.96 3.91 20.95
N ILE A 48 2.29 4.61 20.03
CA ILE A 48 3.00 5.30 18.95
C ILE A 48 3.57 6.59 19.51
N ARG A 49 4.90 6.66 19.61
CA ARG A 49 5.59 7.77 20.27
C ARG A 49 5.98 8.88 19.31
N ARG A 50 6.14 8.56 18.02
CA ARG A 50 6.54 9.51 16.99
C ARG A 50 6.11 9.03 15.61
N LEU A 51 5.65 9.96 14.77
CA LEU A 51 5.47 9.77 13.33
C LEU A 51 6.27 10.88 12.62
N ASP A 52 7.34 10.49 11.94
CA ASP A 52 8.18 11.39 11.16
C ASP A 52 7.82 11.33 9.67
N PHE A 53 7.84 12.47 9.00
CA PHE A 53 7.71 12.56 7.54
C PHE A 53 9.05 12.97 6.93
N LEU A 54 9.47 12.29 5.86
CA LEU A 54 10.64 12.69 5.10
C LEU A 54 10.25 13.74 4.06
N ILE A 55 10.95 14.88 4.10
CA ILE A 55 10.64 16.09 3.31
C ILE A 55 11.23 16.06 1.89
N HIS A 56 12.13 15.12 1.61
CA HIS A 56 12.82 15.00 0.32
C HIS A 56 12.89 13.53 -0.12
N LYS A 57 13.16 13.31 -1.43
CA LYS A 57 13.46 11.97 -1.95
C LYS A 57 14.59 11.36 -1.12
N GLY A 58 14.33 10.26 -0.44
CA GLY A 58 15.10 9.88 0.75
C GLY A 58 15.33 8.39 0.88
N ALA A 59 15.39 7.91 2.12
CA ALA A 59 15.56 6.49 2.41
C ALA A 59 14.44 5.63 1.80
N CYS A 60 13.21 6.16 1.71
CA CYS A 60 12.08 5.46 1.10
C CYS A 60 12.30 5.23 -0.40
N ASP A 61 12.71 6.25 -1.17
CA ASP A 61 12.98 6.09 -2.60
C ASP A 61 14.13 5.13 -2.89
N ARG A 62 15.20 5.17 -2.07
CA ARG A 62 16.28 4.18 -2.17
C ARG A 62 15.73 2.76 -1.97
N LYS A 63 14.83 2.57 -1.00
CA LYS A 63 14.21 1.28 -0.76
C LYS A 63 13.28 0.86 -1.89
N ALA A 64 12.48 1.78 -2.41
CA ALA A 64 11.62 1.55 -3.55
C ALA A 64 12.44 1.18 -4.81
N ALA A 65 13.60 1.82 -5.02
CA ALA A 65 14.51 1.46 -6.10
C ALA A 65 15.05 0.03 -5.94
N THR A 66 15.44 -0.37 -4.72
CA THR A 66 15.83 -1.76 -4.42
C THR A 66 14.70 -2.74 -4.73
N ILE A 67 13.47 -2.44 -4.30
CA ILE A 67 12.28 -3.26 -4.56
C ILE A 67 12.03 -3.41 -6.07
N LYS A 68 12.05 -2.30 -6.82
CA LYS A 68 11.88 -2.31 -8.28
C LYS A 68 12.97 -3.13 -8.99
N SER A 69 14.22 -3.01 -8.54
CA SER A 69 15.31 -3.82 -9.08
C SER A 69 15.12 -5.30 -8.81
N HIS A 70 14.63 -5.68 -7.63
CA HIS A 70 14.32 -7.06 -7.28
C HIS A 70 13.19 -7.62 -8.15
N MET A 71 12.10 -6.87 -8.30
CA MET A 71 10.98 -7.24 -9.19
C MET A 71 11.43 -7.37 -10.65
N ARG A 72 12.39 -6.55 -11.10
CA ARG A 72 12.96 -6.67 -12.45
C ARG A 72 13.72 -7.98 -12.65
N ILE A 73 14.41 -8.50 -11.62
CA ILE A 73 15.06 -9.81 -11.69
C ILE A 73 14.00 -10.91 -11.88
N TYR A 74 12.91 -10.84 -11.11
CA TYR A 74 11.77 -11.75 -11.23
C TYR A 74 11.13 -11.73 -12.63
N LEU A 75 10.91 -10.54 -13.18
CA LEU A 75 10.42 -10.34 -14.54
C LEU A 75 11.38 -10.93 -15.59
N ASN A 76 12.68 -10.67 -15.47
CA ASN A 76 13.69 -11.18 -16.39
C ASN A 76 13.84 -12.72 -16.36
N ALA A 77 13.37 -13.37 -15.29
CA ALA A 77 13.31 -14.83 -15.20
C ALA A 77 12.09 -15.42 -15.93
N GLY A 78 11.29 -14.60 -16.63
CA GLY A 78 10.15 -15.03 -17.43
C GLY A 78 8.81 -15.03 -16.68
N ASN A 79 8.71 -14.34 -15.55
CA ASN A 79 7.48 -14.26 -14.76
C ASN A 79 6.76 -12.92 -14.96
N ASP A 80 5.44 -12.93 -14.81
CA ASP A 80 4.61 -11.73 -14.93
C ASP A 80 4.56 -10.91 -13.63
N ILE A 81 4.28 -9.60 -13.76
CA ILE A 81 4.11 -8.64 -12.65
C ILE A 81 2.95 -7.66 -12.90
N GLU A 82 1.89 -8.12 -13.56
CA GLU A 82 0.75 -7.31 -14.00
C GLU A 82 -0.33 -7.14 -12.93
N THR A 83 -0.50 -8.12 -12.04
CA THR A 83 -1.49 -8.06 -10.95
C THR A 83 -0.86 -7.71 -9.60
N PRO A 84 -1.63 -7.19 -8.63
CA PRO A 84 -1.15 -6.97 -7.27
C PRO A 84 -0.55 -8.23 -6.62
N GLU A 85 -1.18 -9.39 -6.84
CA GLU A 85 -0.71 -10.69 -6.35
C GLU A 85 0.65 -11.04 -6.95
N GLN A 86 0.80 -10.87 -8.26
CA GLN A 86 2.07 -11.10 -8.95
C GLN A 86 3.17 -10.15 -8.48
N ILE A 87 2.84 -8.88 -8.21
CA ILE A 87 3.78 -7.91 -7.63
C ILE A 87 4.20 -8.34 -6.22
N ARG A 88 3.25 -8.77 -5.38
CA ARG A 88 3.54 -9.32 -4.05
C ARG A 88 4.48 -10.52 -4.16
N ASP A 89 4.19 -11.46 -5.04
CA ASP A 89 4.98 -12.68 -5.20
C ASP A 89 6.38 -12.34 -5.74
N ALA A 90 6.49 -11.40 -6.67
CA ALA A 90 7.77 -10.87 -7.14
C ALA A 90 8.58 -10.26 -6.00
N MET A 91 7.97 -9.49 -5.09
CA MET A 91 8.64 -8.89 -3.93
C MET A 91 9.09 -9.92 -2.88
N LEU A 92 8.39 -11.05 -2.77
CA LEU A 92 8.70 -12.14 -1.84
C LEU A 92 9.61 -13.23 -2.46
N SER A 93 9.77 -13.22 -3.78
CA SER A 93 10.61 -14.18 -4.52
C SER A 93 12.09 -14.12 -4.12
N PHE A 94 12.83 -15.20 -4.39
CA PHE A 94 14.28 -15.30 -4.15
C PHE A 94 14.73 -14.94 -2.73
N GLY A 95 13.89 -15.22 -1.73
CA GLY A 95 14.15 -14.86 -0.32
C GLY A 95 13.75 -13.43 0.06
N GLY A 96 13.15 -12.69 -0.87
CA GLY A 96 12.62 -11.35 -0.68
C GLY A 96 13.68 -10.25 -0.55
N VAL A 97 13.20 -9.03 -0.34
CA VAL A 97 14.08 -7.86 -0.10
C VAL A 97 14.30 -7.68 1.41
N PRO A 98 15.54 -7.71 1.93
CA PRO A 98 15.80 -7.62 3.38
C PRO A 98 15.14 -6.40 4.03
N GLY A 99 14.40 -6.57 5.11
CA GLY A 99 13.72 -5.47 5.79
C GLY A 99 12.55 -4.86 5.01
N VAL A 100 11.96 -5.62 4.08
CA VAL A 100 10.68 -5.30 3.44
C VAL A 100 9.66 -6.34 3.88
N ASN A 101 8.46 -5.87 4.21
CA ASN A 101 7.28 -6.69 4.36
C ASN A 101 6.23 -6.14 3.39
N VAL A 102 5.47 -7.02 2.76
CA VAL A 102 4.46 -6.66 1.76
C VAL A 102 3.12 -7.25 2.16
N ALA A 103 2.08 -6.42 2.08
CA ALA A 103 0.71 -6.80 2.32
C ALA A 103 -0.16 -6.27 1.17
N LEU A 104 -1.06 -7.11 0.67
CA LEU A 104 -2.10 -6.66 -0.24
C LEU A 104 -3.15 -5.89 0.57
N CYS A 105 -3.56 -4.74 0.06
CA CYS A 105 -4.58 -3.90 0.69
C CYS A 105 -5.69 -3.65 -0.32
N GLU A 106 -6.90 -4.06 0.01
CA GLU A 106 -8.08 -3.77 -0.79
C GLU A 106 -8.55 -2.34 -0.50
N THR A 107 -8.24 -1.40 -1.39
CA THR A 107 -8.65 0.00 -1.23
C THR A 107 -10.05 0.30 -1.73
N VAL A 108 -10.68 -0.64 -2.44
CA VAL A 108 -12.00 -0.48 -3.05
C VAL A 108 -12.77 -1.80 -2.97
N GLN A 109 -14.06 -1.73 -2.62
CA GLN A 109 -15.00 -2.83 -2.67
C GLN A 109 -16.21 -2.44 -3.52
N TYR A 110 -16.59 -3.29 -4.47
CA TYR A 110 -17.79 -3.13 -5.27
C TYR A 110 -19.02 -3.51 -4.45
N LYS A 111 -20.01 -2.60 -4.38
CA LYS A 111 -21.33 -2.85 -3.83
C LYS A 111 -22.38 -2.55 -4.89
N GLU A 112 -23.58 -3.11 -4.71
CA GLU A 112 -24.71 -2.87 -5.62
C GLU A 112 -25.05 -1.38 -5.77
N GLU A 113 -24.91 -0.62 -4.67
CA GLU A 113 -25.20 0.82 -4.61
C GLU A 113 -24.02 1.72 -5.04
N GLY A 114 -22.83 1.17 -5.26
CA GLY A 114 -21.64 1.94 -5.64
C GLY A 114 -20.30 1.36 -5.18
N LEU A 115 -19.26 2.18 -5.23
CA LEU A 115 -17.90 1.80 -4.82
C LEU A 115 -17.64 2.23 -3.38
N LEU A 116 -17.38 1.29 -2.49
CA LEU A 116 -16.87 1.59 -1.16
C LEU A 116 -15.36 1.78 -1.25
N VAL A 117 -14.88 2.99 -0.98
CA VAL A 117 -13.46 3.37 -1.12
C VAL A 117 -12.88 3.75 0.23
N TRP A 118 -11.70 3.24 0.56
CA TRP A 118 -10.96 3.66 1.75
C TRP A 118 -9.82 4.61 1.39
N ARG A 119 -9.69 5.69 2.17
CA ARG A 119 -8.57 6.63 2.00
C ARG A 119 -7.23 6.06 2.48
N ALA A 120 -7.25 5.06 3.35
CA ALA A 120 -6.04 4.50 3.94
C ALA A 120 -6.22 3.00 4.23
N TYR A 121 -5.65 2.14 3.38
CA TYR A 121 -5.40 0.71 3.66
C TYR A 121 -6.57 -0.04 4.33
N SER A 122 -7.79 0.13 3.82
CA SER A 122 -9.00 -0.52 4.36
C SER A 122 -9.32 -0.16 5.83
N ILE A 123 -8.88 1.00 6.30
CA ILE A 123 -9.08 1.46 7.68
C ILE A 123 -10.33 2.34 7.79
N GLY A 124 -11.20 2.01 8.75
CA GLY A 124 -12.46 2.70 9.04
C GLY A 124 -13.61 2.22 8.16
N ASP A 125 -14.77 2.88 8.25
CA ASP A 125 -15.99 2.47 7.54
C ASP A 125 -15.94 2.67 6.02
N GLY A 126 -14.90 3.35 5.53
CA GLY A 126 -14.77 3.73 4.13
C GLY A 126 -15.74 4.85 3.72
N LYS A 127 -15.71 5.22 2.45
CA LYS A 127 -16.66 6.17 1.84
C LYS A 127 -17.32 5.49 0.66
N LEU A 128 -18.64 5.32 0.73
CA LEU A 128 -19.43 4.89 -0.43
C LEU A 128 -19.47 6.04 -1.44
N ILE A 129 -19.05 5.74 -2.66
CA ILE A 129 -19.24 6.58 -3.84
C ILE A 129 -20.37 5.96 -4.64
N PRO A 130 -21.57 6.56 -4.61
CA PRO A 130 -22.73 6.08 -5.37
C PRO A 130 -22.44 5.96 -6.87
N THR A 131 -23.06 4.97 -7.51
CA THR A 131 -22.84 4.68 -8.94
C THR A 131 -23.18 5.86 -9.85
N ASP A 132 -24.22 6.63 -9.53
CA ASP A 132 -24.63 7.85 -10.25
C ASP A 132 -23.57 8.97 -10.20
N LYS A 133 -22.65 8.91 -9.23
CA LYS A 133 -21.52 9.85 -9.10
C LYS A 133 -20.24 9.34 -9.75
N LEU A 134 -20.21 8.10 -10.23
CA LEU A 134 -19.08 7.54 -10.96
C LEU A 134 -19.24 7.90 -12.43
N HIS A 135 -18.32 8.74 -12.93
CA HIS A 135 -18.25 9.00 -14.36
C HIS A 135 -17.60 7.79 -15.05
N CYS A 136 -18.42 6.84 -15.50
CA CYS A 136 -17.96 5.76 -16.36
C CYS A 136 -17.90 6.28 -17.81
N PRO A 137 -16.70 6.43 -18.40
CA PRO A 137 -16.59 6.80 -19.81
C PRO A 137 -17.28 5.76 -20.69
N SER A 138 -17.84 6.19 -21.82
CA SER A 138 -18.37 5.23 -22.79
C SER A 138 -17.21 4.40 -23.37
N PRO A 139 -17.46 3.17 -23.85
CA PRO A 139 -16.42 2.38 -24.49
C PRO A 139 -15.71 3.10 -25.65
N SER A 140 -16.39 4.05 -26.31
CA SER A 140 -15.83 4.92 -27.35
C SER A 140 -14.86 5.99 -26.83
N ASP A 141 -14.91 6.33 -25.55
CA ASP A 141 -14.03 7.32 -24.90
C ASP A 141 -12.77 6.68 -24.31
N LEU A 142 -12.69 5.34 -24.30
CA LEU A 142 -11.54 4.62 -23.77
C LEU A 142 -10.39 4.65 -24.79
N PRO A 143 -9.15 4.98 -24.38
CA PRO A 143 -8.01 4.95 -25.27
C PRO A 143 -7.71 3.52 -25.74
N THR A 144 -7.61 3.33 -27.05
CA THR A 144 -7.21 2.04 -27.64
C THR A 144 -5.71 1.84 -27.51
N LEU A 145 -5.29 0.74 -26.89
CA LEU A 145 -3.89 0.32 -26.85
C LEU A 145 -3.43 -0.02 -28.28
N THR A 146 -2.72 0.90 -28.93
CA THR A 146 -2.01 0.61 -30.18
C THR A 146 -0.78 -0.22 -29.85
N LYS A 147 -0.81 -1.50 -30.26
CA LYS A 147 0.31 -2.42 -30.15
C LYS A 147 1.46 -1.90 -31.02
N VAL A 148 2.46 -1.24 -30.42
CA VAL A 148 3.70 -0.87 -31.13
C VAL A 148 4.57 -2.12 -31.19
N THR A 149 4.64 -2.76 -32.35
CA THR A 149 5.64 -3.79 -32.64
C THR A 149 6.95 -3.07 -32.93
N ARG A 150 7.94 -3.22 -32.04
CA ARG A 150 9.32 -2.79 -32.34
C ARG A 150 9.92 -3.78 -33.33
N SER A 151 10.37 -3.28 -34.48
CA SER A 151 11.26 -3.96 -35.43
C SER A 151 12.69 -3.97 -34.91
#